data_AF-A0A2A5T4A8-F1
#
_entry.id   AF-A0A2A5T4A8-F1
#
_cell.length_a   1.000
_cell.length_b   1.000
_cell.length_c   1.000
_cell.angle_alpha   90.00
_cell.angle_beta   90.00
_cell.angle_gamma   90.00
#
_symmetry.space_group_name_H-M   'P 1'
#
loop_
_entity.id
_entity.type
_entity.pdbx_description
1 polymer ?
#
loop_
_entity_poly.entity_id
_entity_poly.type
_entity_poly.pdbx_seq_one_letter_code
_entity_poly.pdbx_strand_id
1 'polypeptide(L)' 'MTIIIACHQPGYRDLKTYYIHLVYRYLTNEFPELISYTRMLRFM' A
#
# COMPACT_ATOMS: atom_id res chain seq x y z
N MET A 1 -4.75 2.89 -11.03
CA MET A 1 -3.58 3.78 -11.25
C MET A 1 -3.13 4.53 -9.98
N THR A 2 -3.99 4.76 -8.98
CA THR A 2 -3.69 5.64 -7.82
C THR A 2 -2.65 5.08 -6.81
N ILE A 3 -2.72 3.79 -6.47
CA ILE A 3 -1.84 3.16 -5.47
C ILE A 3 -0.40 3.02 -6.00
N ILE A 4 -0.25 2.69 -7.29
CA ILE A 4 1.06 2.54 -7.94
C ILE A 4 1.82 3.87 -7.96
N ILE A 5 1.13 4.97 -8.26
CA ILE A 5 1.71 6.32 -8.27
C ILE A 5 2.10 6.74 -6.84
N ALA A 6 1.27 6.44 -5.84
CA ALA A 6 1.57 6.73 -4.45
C ALA A 6 2.77 5.92 -3.91
N CYS A 7 2.91 4.65 -4.31
CA CYS A 7 4.09 3.83 -4.01
C CYS A 7 5.39 4.37 -4.62
N HIS A 8 5.30 5.15 -5.71
CA HIS A 8 6.45 5.71 -6.41
C HIS A 8 6.85 7.11 -5.91
N GLN A 9 6.16 7.64 -4.90
CA GLN A 9 6.50 8.92 -4.30
C GLN A 9 7.88 8.87 -3.59
N PRO A 10 8.66 9.97 -3.66
CA PRO A 10 9.95 10.06 -2.98
C PRO A 10 9.75 9.89 -1.47
N GLY A 11 10.37 8.85 -0.89
CA GLY A 11 10.25 8.49 0.52
C GLY A 11 9.83 7.04 0.76
N TYR A 12 9.22 6.39 -0.24
CA TYR A 12 8.89 4.97 -0.18
C TYR A 12 9.78 4.19 -1.14
N ARG A 13 10.79 3.52 -0.58
CA ARG A 13 11.82 2.81 -1.34
C ARG A 13 11.30 1.50 -1.97
N ASP A 14 10.33 0.88 -1.30
CA ASP A 14 9.77 -0.41 -1.67
C ASP A 14 8.28 -0.46 -1.37
N LEU A 15 7.55 -1.31 -2.09
CA LEU A 15 6.12 -1.56 -1.87
C LEU A 15 5.80 -1.93 -0.43
N LYS A 16 6.69 -2.72 0.17
CA LYS A 16 6.57 -3.17 1.56
C LYS A 16 6.66 -2.00 2.53
N THR A 17 7.55 -1.05 2.27
CA THR A 17 7.73 0.16 3.06
C THR A 17 6.50 1.06 2.94
N TYR A 18 5.99 1.27 1.73
CA TYR A 18 4.73 1.98 1.50
C TYR A 18 3.56 1.31 2.25
N TYR A 19 3.46 -0.02 2.15
CA TYR A 19 2.41 -0.79 2.80
C TYR A 19 2.43 -0.62 4.32
N ILE A 20 3.58 -0.76 4.98
CA ILE A 20 3.66 -0.66 6.45
C ILE A 20 3.40 0.77 6.94
N HIS A 21 3.95 1.77 6.25
CA HIS A 21 3.91 3.15 6.74
C HIS A 21 2.58 3.85 6.46
N LEU A 22 1.95 3.57 5.32
CA LEU A 22 0.74 4.26 4.88
C LEU A 22 -0.50 3.36 5.01
N VAL A 23 -0.47 2.20 4.37
CA VAL A 23 -1.64 1.32 4.28
C VAL A 23 -1.96 0.65 5.62
N TYR A 24 -0.96 0.05 6.26
CA TYR A 24 -1.12 -0.62 7.56
C TYR A 24 -1.56 0.37 8.64
N ARG A 25 -0.96 1.57 8.60
CA ARG A 25 -1.14 2.57 9.64
C ARG A 25 -2.44 3.37 9.51
N TYR A 26 -2.91 3.62 8.28
CA TYR A 26 -4.06 4.52 8.06
C TYR A 26 -5.24 3.85 7.36
N LEU A 27 -5.02 2.87 6.47
CA LEU A 27 -6.10 2.33 5.63
C LEU A 27 -6.56 0.92 6.03
N THR A 28 -5.82 0.21 6.87
CA THR A 28 -6.16 -1.19 7.23
C THR A 28 -7.39 -1.28 8.10
N ASN A 29 -7.68 -0.26 8.91
CA ASN A 29 -8.93 -0.22 9.66
C ASN A 29 -10.14 0.13 8.79
N GLU A 30 -9.96 0.92 7.73
CA GLU A 30 -11.07 1.27 6.85
C GLU A 30 -11.38 0.19 5.80
N PHE A 31 -10.35 -0.51 5.32
CA PHE A 31 -10.51 -1.51 4.26
C PHE A 31 -9.61 -2.75 4.49
N PRO A 32 -9.83 -3.49 5.58
CA PRO A 32 -8.97 -4.61 5.98
C PRO A 32 -8.89 -5.72 4.93
N GLU A 33 -9.99 -6.02 4.25
CA GLU A 33 -10.01 -7.04 3.20
C GLU A 33 -9.51 -6.54 1.84
N LEU A 34 -9.73 -5.25 1.54
CA LEU A 34 -9.45 -4.70 0.22
C LEU A 34 -7.96 -4.44 0.00
N ILE A 35 -7.24 -4.11 1.07
CA ILE A 35 -5.87 -3.64 1.02
C ILE A 35 -4.93 -4.58 1.76
N SER A 36 -5.15 -5.90 1.69
CA SER A 36 -4.16 -6.86 2.17
C SER A 36 -2.90 -6.80 1.30
N TYR A 37 -1.73 -6.97 1.92
CA TYR A 37 -0.44 -6.97 1.22
C TYR A 37 -0.43 -7.90 0.01
N THR A 38 -0.99 -9.09 0.17
CA THR A 38 -1.06 -10.11 -0.88
C THR A 38 -1.96 -9.70 -2.05
N ARG A 39 -3.07 -9.00 -1.77
CA ARG A 39 -3.92 -8.43 -2.83
C ARG A 39 -3.23 -7.28 -3.52
N MET A 40 -2.62 -6.35 -2.78
CA MET A 40 -1.84 -5.26 -3.37
C MET A 40 -0.74 -5.77 -4.29
N LEU A 41 -0.04 -6.83 -3.89
CA LEU A 41 1.01 -7.45 -4.69
C LEU A 41 0.48 -8.13 -5.97
N ARG A 42 -0.79 -8.54 -5.98
CA ARG A 42 -1.44 -9.16 -7.14
C ARG A 42 -1.98 -8.11 -8.13
N PHE A 43 -2.23 -6.88 -7.66
CA PHE A 43 -2.75 -5.76 -8.47
C PHE A 43 -1.65 -4.84 -9.01
N MET A 44 -0.39 -5.10 -8.68
CA MET A 44 0.79 -4.40 -9.18
C MET A 44 1.61 -5.33 -10.06
#